data_AF-A0A7C1IFY7-F1
#
_entry.id   AF-A0A7C1IFY7-F1
#
_cell.length_a   1.000
_cell.length_b   1.000
_cell.length_c   1.000
_cell.angle_alpha   90.00
_cell.angle_beta   90.00
_cell.angle_gamma   90.00
#
_symmetry.space_group_name_H-M   'P 1'
#
loop_
_entity.id
_entity.type
_entity.pdbx_description
1 polymer ?
#
loop_
_entity_poly.entity_id
_entity_poly.type
_entity_poly.pdbx_seq_one_letter_code
_entity_poly.pdbx_strand_id
1 'polypeptide(L)'
;MVSCHQSARLSRHSRDDRTTKACPGAIKAARLGMLLCFVLAGSVCLYADITYTLNNPSSWPTDIRSQIETSIAEAVALYNQHGSFNKHLNIQYNAGVPTADGNINGSIQFGGSRNTRVALHEIAHTLGVGTHWNWHVNGTYAAAAIQKFDGPGAVLSGDSMHFWPYGLNYDNEDGFINRIRHIRMVAALVCDMGILGIAEEPAPQIVPLGGTAVFQIQSANAQGYQWYKQGNPNPLTNSSKLSGATTSVLQIDDVSADDEGLYYCTISRSGSASLNSRSARLTTERFVAHWGFDGNEYDMLGNYHAAAVGSPQYTAGMIGQAIELNGTSDYVALPSEVAGIAFTVAAWVHWDGGNAWQRIFDFGTGTSQYMFLTPRSGNNTLRFAIRSGVQYQSGEQIVEAAPLPVGQWVHVAVTLSGNTARLYVNGDPVAVNHNVTNRPHDFAANRNYIGRSQYSTDPLYKGRIDDFRVYSYALSASEIGQIVSERSGLTPWGGQPHPIPGTIQAEQFDFGGPNIAYYDTTLGNAGGALRTFENVDIYAVTDQQGAYAIGGIEDSEWLIYTVNSAAAQTDVFVRVASTQAGGQILVWLDDDLLAT
;
A
#
# COMPACT_ATOMS: atom_id res chain seq x y z
N MET A 1 -49.46 15.19 -10.08
CA MET A 1 -48.29 14.59 -10.73
C MET A 1 -47.36 14.13 -9.62
N VAL A 2 -47.50 12.87 -9.21
CA VAL A 2 -46.55 12.20 -8.33
C VAL A 2 -45.83 11.22 -9.24
N SER A 3 -44.55 11.48 -9.50
CA SER A 3 -43.66 10.56 -10.20
C SER A 3 -43.35 9.43 -9.23
N CYS A 4 -43.80 8.21 -9.53
CA CYS A 4 -43.43 7.03 -8.77
C CYS A 4 -42.13 6.50 -9.39
N HIS A 5 -41.03 6.56 -8.64
CA HIS A 5 -39.76 5.95 -9.00
C HIS A 5 -39.84 4.46 -8.65
N GLN A 6 -39.48 3.58 -9.59
CA GLN A 6 -39.53 2.12 -9.41
C GLN A 6 -38.14 1.53 -9.66
N SER A 7 -37.77 0.51 -8.88
CA SER A 7 -36.44 -0.12 -8.91
C SER A 7 -36.57 -1.59 -9.27
N ALA A 8 -35.77 -2.07 -10.24
CA ALA A 8 -35.75 -3.46 -10.66
C ALA A 8 -34.45 -4.16 -10.22
N ARG A 9 -34.54 -5.42 -9.76
CA ARG A 9 -33.41 -6.22 -9.26
C ARG A 9 -33.31 -7.56 -10.00
N LEU A 10 -32.10 -7.98 -10.35
CA LEU A 10 -31.81 -9.27 -11.00
C LEU A 10 -31.06 -10.19 -10.02
N SER A 11 -31.44 -11.46 -9.82
CA SER A 11 -30.70 -12.39 -8.92
C SER A 11 -30.72 -13.88 -9.32
N ARG A 12 -29.79 -14.70 -8.82
CA ARG A 12 -29.75 -16.18 -8.98
C ARG A 12 -29.99 -16.86 -7.62
N HIS A 13 -30.71 -17.99 -7.54
CA HIS A 13 -30.91 -18.67 -6.25
C HIS A 13 -30.98 -20.20 -6.35
N SER A 14 -30.36 -20.90 -5.39
CA SER A 14 -30.60 -22.32 -5.07
C SER A 14 -31.25 -22.50 -3.68
N ARG A 15 -32.25 -23.38 -3.56
CA ARG A 15 -33.02 -23.61 -2.32
C ARG A 15 -32.36 -24.69 -1.43
N ASP A 16 -32.22 -24.42 -0.13
CA ASP A 16 -32.55 -25.37 0.95
C ASP A 16 -32.63 -24.71 2.37
N ASP A 17 -33.26 -25.42 3.31
CA ASP A 17 -34.10 -24.97 4.46
C ASP A 17 -33.39 -24.65 5.83
N ARG A 18 -34.17 -24.05 6.75
CA ARG A 18 -33.91 -23.42 8.08
C ARG A 18 -33.11 -24.19 9.17
N THR A 19 -32.47 -23.46 10.12
CA THR A 19 -32.82 -23.35 11.58
C THR A 19 -31.81 -22.54 12.44
N THR A 20 -32.24 -22.19 13.67
CA THR A 20 -31.91 -20.98 14.50
C THR A 20 -30.96 -21.15 15.71
N LYS A 21 -30.35 -20.01 16.14
CA LYS A 21 -30.04 -19.50 17.51
C LYS A 21 -28.98 -20.17 18.42
N ALA A 22 -27.96 -19.39 18.82
CA ALA A 22 -27.74 -18.79 20.17
C ALA A 22 -26.25 -18.67 20.60
N CYS A 23 -25.81 -17.46 20.99
CA CYS A 23 -24.72 -17.18 21.94
C CYS A 23 -25.32 -17.10 23.36
N PRO A 24 -24.61 -17.35 24.49
CA PRO A 24 -23.44 -16.56 24.91
C PRO A 24 -22.38 -17.27 25.81
N GLY A 25 -21.19 -16.68 25.96
CA GLY A 25 -20.25 -17.10 27.00
C GLY A 25 -18.93 -16.33 27.00
N ALA A 26 -18.82 -15.37 27.92
CA ALA A 26 -17.67 -14.50 28.14
C ALA A 26 -16.37 -15.26 28.48
N ILE A 27 -15.24 -14.81 27.92
CA ILE A 27 -13.91 -15.15 28.44
C ILE A 27 -13.14 -13.85 28.75
N LYS A 28 -12.69 -13.79 30.01
CA LYS A 28 -11.94 -12.71 30.64
C LYS A 28 -10.55 -12.59 30.02
N ALA A 29 -10.17 -11.38 29.64
CA ALA A 29 -8.81 -11.05 29.23
C ALA A 29 -7.84 -11.18 30.42
N ALA A 30 -6.92 -12.14 30.34
CA ALA A 30 -5.73 -12.20 31.18
C ALA A 30 -4.55 -11.65 30.35
N ARG A 31 -4.02 -10.49 30.74
CA ARG A 31 -2.78 -9.93 30.18
C ARG A 31 -1.59 -10.70 30.75
N LEU A 32 -0.91 -11.47 29.91
CA LEU A 32 0.42 -12.00 30.18
C LEU A 32 1.37 -11.44 29.12
N GLY A 33 2.20 -10.47 29.50
CA GLY A 33 3.23 -9.93 28.62
C GLY A 33 4.34 -10.94 28.44
N MET A 34 4.35 -11.62 27.31
CA MET A 34 5.42 -12.54 26.92
C MET A 34 6.23 -11.88 25.80
N LEU A 35 7.47 -11.54 26.12
CA LEU A 35 8.47 -11.11 25.15
C LEU A 35 8.81 -12.34 24.29
N LEU A 36 8.12 -12.51 23.16
CA LEU A 36 8.47 -13.55 22.19
C LEU A 36 9.72 -13.11 21.43
N CYS A 37 10.87 -13.59 21.90
CA CYS A 37 12.05 -13.74 21.07
C CYS A 37 11.75 -14.89 20.09
N PHE A 38 11.38 -14.57 18.85
CA PHE A 38 11.29 -15.59 17.80
C PHE A 38 12.70 -16.06 17.47
N VAL A 39 13.11 -17.18 18.07
CA VAL A 39 14.06 -18.09 17.42
C VAL A 39 13.22 -18.88 16.43
N LEU A 40 13.12 -18.37 15.19
CA LEU A 40 12.59 -19.17 14.09
C LEU A 40 13.57 -20.32 13.84
N ALA A 41 13.16 -21.52 14.24
CA ALA A 41 13.78 -22.74 13.75
C ALA A 41 13.58 -22.83 12.23
N GLY A 42 14.70 -22.80 11.50
CA GLY A 42 14.81 -23.40 10.16
C GLY A 42 13.93 -22.82 9.06
N SER A 43 14.04 -21.53 8.77
CA SER A 43 13.94 -21.06 7.39
C SER A 43 15.37 -20.77 6.93
N VAL A 44 15.88 -21.55 5.99
CA VAL A 44 17.15 -21.24 5.32
C VAL A 44 16.99 -19.81 4.79
N CYS A 45 17.82 -18.88 5.25
CA CYS A 45 17.77 -17.52 4.73
C CYS A 45 18.02 -17.59 3.23
N LEU A 46 16.97 -17.42 2.44
CA LEU A 46 16.99 -17.45 0.97
C LEU A 46 17.51 -16.13 0.39
N TYR A 47 18.17 -15.29 1.19
CA TYR A 47 18.58 -13.95 0.79
C TYR A 47 20.10 -13.79 0.85
N ALA A 48 20.62 -12.95 -0.05
CA ALA A 48 21.99 -12.52 0.01
C ALA A 48 22.14 -11.49 1.14
N ASP A 49 22.36 -12.00 2.34
CA ASP A 49 22.41 -11.22 3.56
C ASP A 49 23.83 -11.06 4.08
N ILE A 50 24.06 -9.90 4.70
CA ILE A 50 25.16 -9.72 5.62
C ILE A 50 24.84 -10.54 6.88
N THR A 51 25.78 -11.40 7.24
CA THR A 51 25.75 -12.18 8.49
C THR A 51 26.99 -11.84 9.30
N TYR A 52 27.00 -12.15 10.60
CA TYR A 52 28.15 -11.85 11.44
C TYR A 52 28.37 -12.86 12.56
N THR A 53 29.61 -12.98 13.00
CA THR A 53 30.03 -13.70 14.21
C THR A 53 30.82 -12.75 15.11
N LEU A 54 30.59 -12.82 16.42
CA LEU A 54 31.40 -12.12 17.42
C LEU A 54 32.55 -13.04 17.86
N ASN A 55 33.78 -12.56 17.77
CA ASN A 55 34.96 -13.35 18.11
C ASN A 55 35.34 -13.20 19.59
N ASN A 56 35.14 -14.27 20.36
CA ASN A 56 35.40 -14.33 21.81
C ASN A 56 34.73 -13.18 22.61
N PRO A 57 33.42 -12.92 22.43
CA PRO A 57 32.74 -11.78 23.06
C PRO A 57 32.74 -11.85 24.59
N SER A 58 32.95 -13.02 25.18
CA SER A 58 33.06 -13.21 26.63
C SER A 58 34.31 -12.57 27.24
N SER A 59 35.33 -12.24 26.44
CA SER A 59 36.55 -11.59 26.93
C SER A 59 36.48 -10.06 26.90
N TRP A 60 35.39 -9.48 26.39
CA TRP A 60 35.22 -8.03 26.26
C TRP A 60 34.55 -7.43 27.51
N PRO A 61 34.83 -6.16 27.85
CA PRO A 61 34.05 -5.45 28.87
C PRO A 61 32.56 -5.45 28.51
N THR A 62 31.69 -5.70 29.50
CA THR A 62 30.26 -5.97 29.28
C THR A 62 29.52 -4.79 28.61
N ASP A 63 29.84 -3.56 29.02
CA ASP A 63 29.28 -2.34 28.44
C ASP A 63 29.69 -2.16 26.97
N ILE A 64 30.96 -2.44 26.66
CA ILE A 64 31.51 -2.41 25.31
C ILE A 64 30.86 -3.47 24.44
N ARG A 65 30.74 -4.71 24.94
CA ARG A 65 30.08 -5.80 24.24
C ARG A 65 28.64 -5.44 23.88
N SER A 66 27.87 -4.92 24.83
CA SER A 66 26.48 -4.54 24.60
C SER A 66 26.33 -3.44 23.55
N GLN A 67 27.24 -2.45 23.53
CA GLN A 67 27.26 -1.41 22.50
C GLN A 67 27.53 -2.00 21.11
N ILE A 68 28.54 -2.86 20.98
CA ILE A 68 28.91 -3.50 19.70
C ILE A 68 27.78 -4.40 19.22
N GLU A 69 27.21 -5.23 20.09
CA GLU A 69 26.09 -6.11 19.77
C GLU A 69 24.89 -5.32 19.22
N THR A 70 24.55 -4.20 19.87
CA THR A 70 23.44 -3.35 19.44
C THR A 70 23.72 -2.69 18.10
N SER A 71 24.89 -2.07 17.94
CA SER A 71 25.22 -1.32 16.73
C SER A 71 25.41 -2.21 15.51
N ILE A 72 26.05 -3.38 15.67
CA ILE A 72 26.22 -4.31 14.55
C ILE A 72 24.89 -4.96 14.16
N ALA A 73 24.03 -5.31 15.13
CA ALA A 73 22.71 -5.86 14.84
C ALA A 73 21.85 -4.86 14.06
N GLU A 74 21.84 -3.59 14.47
CA GLU A 74 21.11 -2.52 13.76
C GLU A 74 21.70 -2.28 12.37
N ALA A 75 23.02 -2.18 12.23
CA ALA A 75 23.68 -1.94 10.95
C ALA A 75 23.43 -3.09 9.96
N VAL A 76 23.55 -4.34 10.40
CA VAL A 76 23.28 -5.52 9.58
C VAL A 76 21.80 -5.59 9.18
N ALA A 77 20.88 -5.31 10.11
CA ALA A 77 19.45 -5.25 9.80
C ALA A 77 19.15 -4.20 8.70
N LEU A 78 19.77 -3.01 8.78
CA LEU A 78 19.60 -1.98 7.76
C LEU A 78 20.18 -2.43 6.41
N TYR A 79 21.40 -2.98 6.37
CA TYR A 79 21.99 -3.51 5.13
C TYR A 79 21.08 -4.57 4.50
N ASN A 80 20.56 -5.50 5.29
CA ASN A 80 19.70 -6.58 4.83
C ASN A 80 18.28 -6.12 4.47
N GLN A 81 17.84 -4.98 4.97
CA GLN A 81 16.56 -4.38 4.58
C GLN A 81 16.67 -3.61 3.26
N HIS A 82 17.81 -2.97 3.00
CA HIS A 82 17.94 -1.97 1.95
C HIS A 82 18.92 -2.33 0.82
N GLY A 83 19.57 -3.49 0.86
CA GLY A 83 20.33 -4.01 -0.27
C GLY A 83 20.68 -5.48 -0.16
N SER A 84 21.14 -6.05 -1.27
CA SER A 84 21.55 -7.46 -1.34
C SER A 84 23.07 -7.59 -1.34
N PHE A 85 23.62 -8.26 -0.32
CA PHE A 85 25.05 -8.41 -0.11
C PHE A 85 25.37 -9.80 0.44
N ASN A 86 26.25 -10.55 -0.21
CA ASN A 86 26.69 -11.85 0.29
C ASN A 86 27.99 -11.69 1.10
N LYS A 87 27.88 -11.34 2.38
CA LYS A 87 29.05 -11.08 3.24
C LYS A 87 28.89 -11.70 4.62
N HIS A 88 29.93 -12.38 5.08
CA HIS A 88 30.06 -12.75 6.49
C HIS A 88 31.07 -11.83 7.18
N LEU A 89 30.69 -11.26 8.31
CA LEU A 89 31.50 -10.36 9.10
C LEU A 89 32.07 -11.06 10.34
N ASN A 90 33.34 -10.83 10.62
CA ASN A 90 34.03 -11.30 11.81
C ASN A 90 34.30 -10.10 12.73
N ILE A 91 33.50 -9.99 13.79
CA ILE A 91 33.49 -8.81 14.66
C ILE A 91 34.42 -9.05 15.86
N GLN A 92 35.32 -8.09 16.09
CA GLN A 92 36.30 -8.14 17.17
C GLN A 92 36.30 -6.85 17.96
N TYR A 93 36.82 -6.89 19.18
CA TYR A 93 37.10 -5.70 19.99
C TYR A 93 38.59 -5.59 20.29
N ASN A 94 39.15 -4.39 20.12
CA ASN A 94 40.52 -4.05 20.49
C ASN A 94 40.57 -2.62 21.03
N ALA A 95 40.91 -2.47 22.31
CA ALA A 95 41.01 -1.17 22.96
C ALA A 95 42.06 -0.23 22.35
N GLY A 96 43.03 -0.77 21.59
CA GLY A 96 44.05 0.02 20.90
C GLY A 96 43.58 0.67 19.58
N VAL A 97 42.40 0.31 19.08
CA VAL A 97 41.84 0.93 17.87
C VAL A 97 41.12 2.24 18.26
N PRO A 98 41.41 3.39 17.63
CA PRO A 98 40.77 4.66 18.00
C PRO A 98 39.25 4.70 17.74
N THR A 99 38.80 4.16 16.60
CA THR A 99 37.39 4.14 16.19
C THR A 99 36.94 2.70 15.93
N ALA A 100 37.03 2.24 14.70
CA ALA A 100 36.90 0.88 14.24
C ALA A 100 37.72 0.74 12.94
N ASP A 101 38.00 -0.48 12.52
CA ASP A 101 38.71 -0.75 11.25
C ASP A 101 38.12 -2.01 10.59
N GLY A 102 37.51 -1.82 9.43
CA GLY A 102 36.97 -2.84 8.55
C GLY A 102 37.90 -3.15 7.38
N ASN A 103 38.06 -4.44 7.05
CA ASN A 103 38.84 -4.85 5.88
C ASN A 103 38.04 -5.71 4.89
N ILE A 104 38.56 -5.81 3.67
CA ILE A 104 37.92 -6.51 2.54
C ILE A 104 37.61 -7.99 2.85
N ASN A 105 38.28 -8.62 3.82
CA ASN A 105 38.03 -10.02 4.19
C ASN A 105 36.84 -10.19 5.13
N GLY A 106 36.12 -9.11 5.46
CA GLY A 106 34.97 -9.14 6.36
C GLY A 106 35.32 -9.01 7.83
N SER A 107 36.57 -8.72 8.19
CA SER A 107 36.91 -8.44 9.60
C SER A 107 36.57 -7.00 9.93
N ILE A 108 35.91 -6.78 11.07
CA ILE A 108 35.71 -5.45 11.65
C ILE A 108 36.23 -5.49 13.09
N GLN A 109 37.19 -4.62 13.39
CA GLN A 109 37.73 -4.48 14.75
C GLN A 109 37.24 -3.17 15.35
N PHE A 110 36.32 -3.25 16.31
CA PHE A 110 35.82 -2.11 17.06
C PHE A 110 36.80 -1.67 18.14
N GLY A 111 36.92 -0.36 18.29
CA GLY A 111 37.79 0.32 19.23
C GLY A 111 37.03 1.37 20.03
N GLY A 112 37.49 2.62 20.04
CA GLY A 112 36.90 3.71 20.83
C GLY A 112 35.48 4.14 20.40
N SER A 113 35.17 4.13 19.10
CA SER A 113 33.84 4.51 18.56
C SER A 113 33.11 3.29 17.99
N ARG A 114 31.87 3.06 18.43
CA ARG A 114 31.18 1.76 18.23
C ARG A 114 29.67 1.88 18.00
N ASN A 115 29.21 3.05 17.57
CA ASN A 115 27.79 3.30 17.29
C ASN A 115 27.38 2.75 15.91
N THR A 116 26.08 2.76 15.61
CA THR A 116 25.53 2.21 14.36
C THR A 116 26.08 2.90 13.11
N ARG A 117 26.34 4.21 13.15
CA ARG A 117 26.99 4.94 12.05
C ARG A 117 28.34 4.32 11.71
N VAL A 118 29.20 4.15 12.73
CA VAL A 118 30.53 3.55 12.56
C VAL A 118 30.39 2.12 12.05
N ALA A 119 29.48 1.32 12.61
CA ALA A 119 29.26 -0.05 12.15
C ALA A 119 28.86 -0.09 10.65
N LEU A 120 27.95 0.78 10.20
CA LEU A 120 27.55 0.86 8.79
C LEU A 120 28.73 1.24 7.88
N HIS A 121 29.51 2.23 8.30
CA HIS A 121 30.71 2.70 7.60
C HIS A 121 31.75 1.58 7.46
N GLU A 122 32.06 0.86 8.54
CA GLU A 122 33.04 -0.23 8.48
C GLU A 122 32.56 -1.40 7.60
N ILE A 123 31.25 -1.69 7.60
CA ILE A 123 30.70 -2.69 6.69
C ILE A 123 30.97 -2.31 5.23
N ALA A 124 30.89 -1.03 4.86
CA ALA A 124 31.20 -0.57 3.51
C ALA A 124 32.65 -0.88 3.13
N HIS A 125 33.60 -0.69 4.05
CA HIS A 125 35.00 -1.09 3.83
C HIS A 125 35.14 -2.60 3.61
N THR A 126 34.34 -3.43 4.30
CA THR A 126 34.34 -4.87 4.03
C THR A 126 33.77 -5.24 2.66
N LEU A 127 32.94 -4.38 2.08
CA LEU A 127 32.33 -4.56 0.75
C LEU A 127 33.18 -3.96 -0.38
N GLY A 128 34.29 -3.30 -0.04
CA GLY A 128 35.31 -2.85 -0.99
C GLY A 128 35.54 -1.36 -1.06
N VAL A 129 34.69 -0.55 -0.41
CA VAL A 129 34.91 0.89 -0.30
C VAL A 129 36.29 1.13 0.31
N GLY A 130 37.18 1.84 -0.37
CA GLY A 130 38.54 2.14 0.10
C GLY A 130 39.50 0.96 0.25
N THR A 131 39.06 -0.29 0.09
CA THR A 131 39.87 -1.49 0.37
C THR A 131 40.03 -2.41 -0.84
N HIS A 132 39.14 -2.29 -1.83
CA HIS A 132 39.25 -3.03 -3.08
C HIS A 132 40.21 -2.32 -4.05
N TRP A 133 41.01 -3.08 -4.79
CA TRP A 133 42.01 -2.53 -5.72
C TRP A 133 41.40 -1.69 -6.86
N ASN A 134 40.11 -1.89 -7.17
CA ASN A 134 39.35 -1.13 -8.17
C ASN A 134 38.43 -0.07 -7.53
N TRP A 135 38.66 0.32 -6.27
CA TRP A 135 37.87 1.35 -5.61
C TRP A 135 37.98 2.71 -6.33
N HIS A 136 36.83 3.31 -6.64
CA HIS A 136 36.71 4.69 -7.12
C HIS A 136 35.28 5.22 -6.97
N VAL A 137 35.11 6.54 -6.95
CA VAL A 137 33.79 7.20 -6.87
C VAL A 137 33.21 7.62 -8.23
N ASN A 138 34.01 7.60 -9.30
CA ASN A 138 33.63 8.06 -10.64
C ASN A 138 32.93 6.96 -11.46
N GLY A 139 32.11 6.16 -10.80
CA GLY A 139 31.41 5.03 -11.39
C GLY A 139 30.05 5.39 -11.99
N THR A 140 29.58 4.58 -12.94
CA THR A 140 28.31 4.83 -13.64
C THR A 140 27.11 4.56 -12.73
N TYR A 141 27.16 3.50 -11.92
CA TYR A 141 26.06 3.15 -11.02
C TYR A 141 25.98 4.14 -9.85
N ALA A 142 27.13 4.49 -9.26
CA ALA A 142 27.21 5.49 -8.21
C ALA A 142 26.71 6.87 -8.67
N ALA A 143 27.06 7.28 -9.90
CA ALA A 143 26.56 8.51 -10.51
C ALA A 143 25.04 8.49 -10.72
N ALA A 144 24.45 7.36 -11.13
CA ALA A 144 23.00 7.23 -11.26
C ALA A 144 22.32 7.27 -9.87
N ALA A 145 22.87 6.57 -8.88
CA ALA A 145 22.32 6.52 -7.53
C ALA A 145 22.30 7.92 -6.87
N ILE A 146 23.39 8.69 -6.97
CA ILE A 146 23.45 10.03 -6.34
C ILE A 146 22.46 10.99 -6.98
N GLN A 147 22.26 10.91 -8.30
CA GLN A 147 21.28 11.75 -9.00
C GLN A 147 19.85 11.35 -8.69
N LYS A 148 19.58 10.06 -8.44
CA LYS A 148 18.27 9.60 -7.96
C LYS A 148 17.95 10.16 -6.58
N PHE A 149 18.98 10.35 -5.75
CA PHE A 149 18.83 10.86 -4.40
C PHE A 149 18.69 12.38 -4.33
N ASP A 150 19.57 13.09 -5.04
CA ASP A 150 19.76 14.53 -4.86
C ASP A 150 19.38 15.34 -6.09
N GLY A 151 18.87 14.67 -7.12
CA GLY A 151 18.39 15.26 -8.35
C GLY A 151 19.45 15.31 -9.46
N PRO A 152 19.03 15.71 -10.68
CA PRO A 152 19.92 15.78 -11.83
C PRO A 152 21.16 16.65 -11.56
N GLY A 153 22.34 16.14 -11.93
CA GLY A 153 23.61 16.86 -11.77
C GLY A 153 24.28 16.73 -10.40
N ALA A 154 23.69 16.01 -9.45
CA ALA A 154 24.38 15.65 -8.21
C ALA A 154 25.61 14.79 -8.50
N VAL A 155 26.70 15.03 -7.76
CA VAL A 155 28.00 14.38 -7.97
C VAL A 155 28.44 13.68 -6.69
N LEU A 156 28.85 12.42 -6.82
CA LEU A 156 29.52 11.71 -5.75
C LEU A 156 30.99 12.12 -5.71
N SER A 157 31.49 12.44 -4.53
CA SER A 157 32.89 12.81 -4.33
C SER A 157 33.53 11.84 -3.34
N GLY A 158 34.86 11.75 -3.35
CA GLY A 158 35.59 10.80 -2.54
C GLY A 158 37.10 10.99 -2.58
N ASP A 159 37.77 10.24 -1.73
CA ASP A 159 39.22 10.12 -1.70
C ASP A 159 39.65 8.65 -1.88
N SER A 160 40.90 8.32 -1.53
CA SER A 160 41.43 6.96 -1.65
C SER A 160 40.72 5.92 -0.77
N MET A 161 39.95 6.34 0.23
CA MET A 161 39.30 5.47 1.21
C MET A 161 37.80 5.73 1.37
N HIS A 162 37.35 6.97 1.21
CA HIS A 162 36.03 7.41 1.61
C HIS A 162 35.26 8.06 0.46
N PHE A 163 33.95 8.20 0.65
CA PHE A 163 33.07 8.95 -0.24
C PHE A 163 32.13 9.86 0.55
N TRP A 164 31.55 10.88 -0.08
CA TRP A 164 30.57 11.79 0.50
C TRP A 164 29.55 12.24 -0.56
N PRO A 165 28.33 12.66 -0.17
CA PRO A 165 27.85 12.99 1.18
C PRO A 165 27.39 11.81 2.06
N TYR A 166 27.33 10.58 1.52
CA TYR A 166 26.72 9.43 2.19
C TYR A 166 27.70 8.35 2.65
N GLY A 167 28.96 8.72 2.88
CA GLY A 167 29.99 7.78 3.39
C GLY A 167 29.82 7.44 4.86
N LEU A 168 29.05 8.25 5.60
CA LEU A 168 28.91 8.17 7.05
C LEU A 168 30.26 8.36 7.76
N ASN A 169 31.14 9.21 7.21
CA ASN A 169 32.50 9.41 7.72
C ASN A 169 32.50 10.16 9.06
N TYR A 170 31.56 11.10 9.19
CA TYR A 170 31.42 12.00 10.34
C TYR A 170 29.99 11.99 10.89
N ASP A 171 29.82 12.40 12.14
CA ASP A 171 28.50 12.37 12.80
C ASP A 171 27.46 13.28 12.15
N ASN A 172 27.89 14.36 11.48
CA ASN A 172 26.99 15.24 10.72
C ASN A 172 26.50 14.60 9.40
N GLU A 173 27.11 13.50 8.96
CA GLU A 173 26.60 12.69 7.84
C GLU A 173 25.60 11.62 8.31
N ASP A 174 25.40 11.42 9.62
CA ASP A 174 24.48 10.39 10.11
C ASP A 174 23.03 10.87 10.16
N GLY A 175 22.13 9.93 9.93
CA GLY A 175 20.69 10.13 9.92
C GLY A 175 20.03 8.88 9.38
N PHE A 176 18.81 8.56 9.83
CA PHE A 176 18.13 7.32 9.44
C PHE A 176 18.17 7.07 7.93
N ILE A 177 18.00 8.13 7.15
CA ILE A 177 18.06 8.02 5.70
C ILE A 177 19.49 8.00 5.16
N ASN A 178 20.41 8.74 5.78
CA ASN A 178 21.83 8.64 5.42
C ASN A 178 22.34 7.22 5.51
N ARG A 179 21.83 6.47 6.46
CA ARG A 179 22.11 5.04 6.56
C ARG A 179 21.57 4.26 5.35
N ILE A 180 20.36 4.57 4.87
CA ILE A 180 19.77 3.92 3.68
C ILE A 180 20.48 4.33 2.39
N ARG A 181 20.69 5.63 2.15
CA ARG A 181 21.43 6.10 0.96
C ARG A 181 22.87 5.63 0.98
N HIS A 182 23.50 5.53 2.15
CA HIS A 182 24.80 4.90 2.32
C HIS A 182 24.76 3.47 1.77
N ILE A 183 23.83 2.63 2.24
CA ILE A 183 23.71 1.24 1.79
C ILE A 183 23.48 1.16 0.28
N ARG A 184 22.57 1.98 -0.27
CA ARG A 184 22.31 2.00 -1.72
C ARG A 184 23.50 2.51 -2.53
N MET A 185 24.24 3.48 -2.01
CA MET A 185 25.46 3.99 -2.63
C MET A 185 26.55 2.92 -2.61
N VAL A 186 26.72 2.21 -1.49
CA VAL A 186 27.65 1.07 -1.38
C VAL A 186 27.29 -0.02 -2.37
N ALA A 187 26.01 -0.37 -2.55
CA ALA A 187 25.57 -1.34 -3.56
C ALA A 187 25.96 -0.92 -4.99
N ALA A 188 25.80 0.38 -5.31
CA ALA A 188 26.21 0.95 -6.59
C ALA A 188 27.74 0.95 -6.77
N LEU A 189 28.49 1.32 -5.73
CA LEU A 189 29.95 1.30 -5.74
C LEU A 189 30.51 -0.12 -5.87
N VAL A 190 29.90 -1.11 -5.22
CA VAL A 190 30.21 -2.54 -5.39
C VAL A 190 30.09 -2.94 -6.86
N CYS A 191 29.03 -2.49 -7.53
CA CYS A 191 28.82 -2.70 -8.96
C CYS A 191 29.93 -2.05 -9.81
N ASP A 192 30.26 -0.78 -9.52
CA ASP A 192 31.31 -0.02 -10.21
C ASP A 192 32.71 -0.63 -10.01
N MET A 193 32.97 -1.25 -8.86
CA MET A 193 34.22 -1.96 -8.59
C MET A 193 34.36 -3.27 -9.38
N GLY A 194 33.36 -3.67 -10.16
CA GLY A 194 33.39 -4.90 -10.95
C GLY A 194 32.96 -6.15 -10.17
N ILE A 195 32.43 -5.99 -8.96
CA ILE A 195 31.93 -7.07 -8.11
C ILE A 195 30.49 -7.40 -8.53
N LEU A 196 30.07 -8.67 -8.44
CA LEU A 196 28.67 -9.03 -8.68
C LEU A 196 27.80 -8.36 -7.61
N GLY A 197 26.92 -7.46 -8.03
CA GLY A 197 26.08 -6.66 -7.13
C GLY A 197 24.78 -6.19 -7.79
N ILE A 198 23.85 -5.69 -6.98
CA ILE A 198 22.57 -5.13 -7.42
C ILE A 198 22.53 -3.64 -7.06
N ALA A 199 22.76 -2.78 -8.06
CA ALA A 199 22.72 -1.33 -7.92
C ALA A 199 21.29 -0.80 -7.73
N GLU A 200 20.29 -1.47 -8.31
CA GLU A 200 18.86 -1.18 -8.09
C GLU A 200 18.06 -2.46 -7.85
N GLU A 201 17.43 -2.55 -6.68
CA GLU A 201 16.47 -3.60 -6.31
C GLU A 201 15.15 -3.44 -7.09
N PRO A 202 14.35 -4.50 -7.22
CA PRO A 202 13.03 -4.36 -7.81
C PRO A 202 12.12 -3.50 -6.94
N ALA A 203 11.30 -2.69 -7.60
CA ALA A 203 10.28 -1.87 -6.95
C ALA A 203 8.95 -2.64 -6.88
N PRO A 204 8.16 -2.49 -5.80
CA PRO A 204 6.78 -2.99 -5.75
C PRO A 204 5.95 -2.49 -6.95
N GLN A 205 5.03 -3.33 -7.40
CA GLN A 205 4.12 -3.07 -8.53
C GLN A 205 2.67 -3.10 -8.04
N ILE A 206 1.89 -2.12 -8.49
CA ILE A 206 0.43 -2.11 -8.34
C ILE A 206 -0.17 -1.85 -9.70
N VAL A 207 -1.03 -2.76 -10.16
CA VAL A 207 -1.59 -2.73 -11.51
C VAL A 207 -3.05 -3.18 -11.49
N PRO A 208 -3.90 -2.71 -12.41
CA PRO A 208 -5.26 -3.22 -12.51
C PRO A 208 -5.27 -4.71 -12.87
N LEU A 209 -6.38 -5.40 -12.60
CA LEU A 209 -6.63 -6.72 -13.16
C LEU A 209 -6.61 -6.64 -14.70
N GLY A 210 -6.00 -7.64 -15.34
CA GLY A 210 -5.69 -7.62 -16.78
C GLY A 210 -4.52 -6.70 -17.17
N GLY A 211 -3.96 -5.93 -16.22
CA GLY A 211 -2.85 -5.03 -16.45
C GLY A 211 -1.50 -5.73 -16.60
N THR A 212 -0.45 -4.95 -16.81
CA THR A 212 0.94 -5.44 -16.95
C THR A 212 1.81 -4.94 -15.80
N ALA A 213 2.37 -5.86 -15.01
CA ALA A 213 3.37 -5.57 -13.98
C ALA A 213 4.78 -5.74 -14.52
N VAL A 214 5.69 -4.82 -14.16
CA VAL A 214 7.10 -4.87 -14.59
C VAL A 214 8.03 -4.75 -13.39
N PHE A 215 8.75 -5.82 -13.08
CA PHE A 215 9.85 -5.78 -12.12
C PHE A 215 11.17 -5.63 -12.86
N GLN A 216 12.04 -4.75 -12.38
CA GLN A 216 13.34 -4.51 -12.98
C GLN A 216 14.42 -4.47 -11.91
N ILE A 217 15.58 -5.04 -12.21
CA ILE A 217 16.78 -4.83 -11.42
C ILE A 217 17.89 -4.22 -12.27
N GLN A 218 18.77 -3.46 -11.63
CA GLN A 218 20.01 -3.01 -12.24
C GLN A 218 21.19 -3.69 -11.53
N SER A 219 21.98 -4.44 -12.29
CA SER A 219 23.15 -5.16 -11.79
C SER A 219 24.34 -4.92 -12.71
N ALA A 220 25.55 -4.91 -12.13
CA ALA A 220 26.80 -4.98 -12.88
C ALA A 220 27.35 -6.39 -12.88
N ASN A 221 27.90 -6.80 -14.02
CA ASN A 221 28.63 -8.07 -14.19
C ASN A 221 27.80 -9.34 -13.99
N ALA A 222 26.49 -9.24 -13.83
CA ALA A 222 25.61 -10.40 -13.91
C ALA A 222 25.64 -10.99 -15.33
N GLN A 223 25.84 -12.30 -15.40
CA GLN A 223 25.81 -13.09 -16.63
C GLN A 223 24.51 -13.89 -16.76
N GLY A 224 23.82 -14.10 -15.64
CA GLY A 224 22.53 -14.79 -15.60
C GLY A 224 21.58 -14.11 -14.62
N TYR A 225 20.30 -14.22 -14.95
CA TYR A 225 19.17 -13.74 -14.15
C TYR A 225 18.16 -14.89 -14.04
N GLN A 226 17.48 -14.98 -12.91
CA GLN A 226 16.38 -15.92 -12.72
C GLN A 226 15.39 -15.35 -11.71
N TRP A 227 14.15 -15.14 -12.15
CA TRP A 227 13.08 -14.65 -11.28
C TRP A 227 12.34 -15.79 -10.57
N TYR A 228 11.84 -15.46 -9.38
CA TYR A 228 11.08 -16.35 -8.51
C TYR A 228 9.90 -15.59 -7.90
N LYS A 229 8.82 -16.33 -7.63
CA LYS A 229 7.75 -15.90 -6.73
C LYS A 229 7.97 -16.55 -5.37
N GLN A 230 8.06 -15.76 -4.31
CA GLN A 230 8.28 -16.25 -2.95
C GLN A 230 7.16 -17.20 -2.52
N GLY A 231 7.55 -18.33 -1.92
CA GLY A 231 6.63 -19.42 -1.59
C GLY A 231 6.47 -20.45 -2.69
N ASN A 232 6.87 -20.16 -3.94
CA ASN A 232 6.99 -21.15 -4.99
C ASN A 232 8.42 -21.73 -5.02
N PRO A 233 8.61 -23.05 -4.86
CA PRO A 233 9.95 -23.66 -4.90
C PRO A 233 10.58 -23.66 -6.30
N ASN A 234 9.80 -23.44 -7.36
CA ASN A 234 10.27 -23.50 -8.74
C ASN A 234 10.58 -22.09 -9.28
N PRO A 235 11.65 -21.95 -10.10
CA PRO A 235 11.90 -20.71 -10.84
C PRO A 235 10.75 -20.37 -11.78
N LEU A 236 10.51 -19.08 -11.97
CA LEU A 236 9.57 -18.62 -12.99
C LEU A 236 10.12 -18.96 -14.38
N THR A 237 9.22 -19.28 -15.31
CA THR A 237 9.56 -19.60 -16.70
C THR A 237 8.70 -18.76 -17.62
N ASN A 238 9.25 -18.37 -18.78
CA ASN A 238 8.50 -17.60 -19.75
C ASN A 238 7.30 -18.39 -20.26
N SER A 239 6.17 -17.70 -20.46
CA SER A 239 4.91 -18.22 -20.97
C SER A 239 4.25 -17.16 -21.85
N SER A 240 2.99 -17.36 -22.23
CA SER A 240 2.19 -16.31 -22.88
C SER A 240 1.91 -15.12 -21.96
N LYS A 241 1.92 -15.34 -20.64
CA LYS A 241 1.62 -14.36 -19.61
C LYS A 241 2.87 -13.70 -19.02
N LEU A 242 3.95 -14.46 -18.91
CA LEU A 242 5.17 -14.05 -18.24
C LEU A 242 6.33 -14.00 -19.23
N SER A 243 7.04 -12.88 -19.30
CA SER A 243 8.24 -12.74 -20.13
C SER A 243 9.41 -12.18 -19.33
N GLY A 244 10.63 -12.47 -19.77
CA GLY A 244 11.85 -11.97 -19.13
C GLY A 244 12.24 -12.70 -17.83
N ALA A 245 11.71 -13.90 -17.56
CA ALA A 245 12.02 -14.71 -16.37
C ALA A 245 13.52 -14.95 -16.14
N THR A 246 14.32 -14.90 -17.21
CA THR A 246 15.78 -15.06 -17.17
C THR A 246 16.54 -13.81 -17.61
N THR A 247 15.93 -12.63 -17.45
CA THR A 247 16.53 -11.33 -17.80
C THR A 247 16.47 -10.37 -16.62
N SER A 248 17.07 -9.18 -16.75
CA SER A 248 17.02 -8.13 -15.72
C SER A 248 15.63 -7.50 -15.55
N VAL A 249 14.69 -7.80 -16.44
CA VAL A 249 13.31 -7.29 -16.43
C VAL A 249 12.35 -8.47 -16.48
N LEU A 250 11.48 -8.60 -15.48
CA LEU A 250 10.36 -9.53 -15.49
C LEU A 250 9.09 -8.74 -15.82
N GLN A 251 8.35 -9.21 -16.82
CA GLN A 251 7.03 -8.69 -17.16
C GLN A 251 5.99 -9.78 -16.94
N ILE A 252 4.88 -9.41 -16.30
CA ILE A 252 3.71 -10.23 -16.10
C ILE A 252 2.54 -9.46 -16.72
N ASP A 253 2.05 -9.93 -17.86
CA ASP A 253 0.86 -9.40 -18.52
C ASP A 253 -0.40 -10.03 -17.94
N ASP A 254 -1.57 -9.46 -18.26
CA ASP A 254 -2.88 -10.01 -17.90
C ASP A 254 -2.96 -10.39 -16.40
N VAL A 255 -2.50 -9.49 -15.54
CA VAL A 255 -2.34 -9.75 -14.11
C VAL A 255 -3.69 -10.11 -13.48
N SER A 256 -3.72 -11.21 -12.74
CA SER A 256 -4.86 -11.66 -11.93
C SER A 256 -4.51 -11.65 -10.44
N ALA A 257 -5.52 -11.85 -9.59
CA ALA A 257 -5.31 -11.95 -8.14
C ALA A 257 -4.32 -13.07 -7.76
N ASP A 258 -4.26 -14.16 -8.53
CA ASP A 258 -3.33 -15.26 -8.31
C ASP A 258 -1.86 -14.88 -8.55
N ASP A 259 -1.59 -13.80 -9.28
CA ASP A 259 -0.22 -13.33 -9.51
C ASP A 259 0.30 -12.52 -8.32
N GLU A 260 -0.55 -12.04 -7.42
CA GLU A 260 -0.11 -11.28 -6.26
C GLU A 260 0.89 -12.04 -5.39
N GLY A 261 1.81 -11.30 -4.78
CA GLY A 261 2.84 -11.88 -3.94
C GLY A 261 4.17 -11.16 -4.01
N LEU A 262 5.19 -11.76 -3.42
CA LEU A 262 6.55 -11.22 -3.40
C LEU A 262 7.39 -11.87 -4.49
N TYR A 263 8.08 -11.07 -5.28
CA TYR A 263 8.94 -11.48 -6.39
C TYR A 263 10.38 -11.06 -6.13
N TYR A 264 11.34 -11.92 -6.47
CA TYR A 264 12.76 -11.62 -6.36
C TYR A 264 13.53 -12.23 -7.53
N CYS A 265 14.72 -11.68 -7.82
CA CYS A 265 15.61 -12.15 -8.86
C CYS A 265 16.92 -12.66 -8.27
N THR A 266 17.34 -13.86 -8.67
CA THR A 266 18.71 -14.34 -8.47
C THR A 266 19.56 -13.90 -9.64
N ILE A 267 20.66 -13.20 -9.37
CA ILE A 267 21.71 -12.92 -10.36
C ILE A 267 22.90 -13.87 -10.15
N SER A 268 23.57 -14.22 -11.24
CA SER A 268 24.73 -15.10 -11.22
C SER A 268 25.84 -14.62 -12.14
N ARG A 269 27.08 -14.99 -11.79
CA ARG A 269 28.28 -14.78 -12.60
C ARG A 269 29.23 -15.95 -12.35
N SER A 270 29.83 -16.46 -13.41
CA SER A 270 30.85 -17.51 -13.29
C SER A 270 31.96 -17.09 -12.32
N GLY A 271 32.29 -17.97 -11.36
CA GLY A 271 33.32 -17.71 -10.35
C GLY A 271 32.89 -16.79 -9.19
N SER A 272 31.60 -16.45 -9.07
CA SER A 272 31.04 -15.70 -7.94
C SER A 272 29.84 -16.43 -7.36
N ALA A 273 29.62 -16.32 -6.05
CA ALA A 273 28.38 -16.79 -5.44
C ALA A 273 27.19 -15.99 -6.00
N SER A 274 26.09 -16.67 -6.32
CA SER A 274 24.86 -16.00 -6.75
C SER A 274 24.31 -15.06 -5.68
N LEU A 275 23.55 -14.06 -6.11
CA LEU A 275 22.99 -13.03 -5.25
C LEU A 275 21.48 -12.93 -5.49
N ASN A 276 20.68 -12.98 -4.42
CA ASN A 276 19.24 -12.76 -4.50
C ASN A 276 18.92 -11.30 -4.22
N SER A 277 18.11 -10.66 -5.06
CA SER A 277 17.58 -9.33 -4.83
C SER A 277 16.70 -9.29 -3.58
N ARG A 278 16.42 -8.08 -3.09
CA ARG A 278 15.28 -7.89 -2.19
C ARG A 278 13.99 -8.20 -2.93
N SER A 279 12.97 -8.61 -2.18
CA SER A 279 11.67 -8.93 -2.74
C SER A 279 10.85 -7.66 -3.01
N ALA A 280 10.14 -7.64 -4.12
CA ALA A 280 9.17 -6.62 -4.47
C ALA A 280 7.76 -7.23 -4.53
N ARG A 281 6.76 -6.51 -4.02
CA ARG A 281 5.37 -7.00 -4.00
C ARG A 281 4.65 -6.67 -5.31
N LEU A 282 3.92 -7.62 -5.88
CA LEU A 282 2.82 -7.39 -6.81
C LEU A 282 1.51 -7.37 -6.04
N THR A 283 0.71 -6.34 -6.25
CA THR A 283 -0.68 -6.22 -5.77
C THR A 283 -1.55 -5.71 -6.91
N THR A 284 -2.83 -6.07 -6.95
CA THR A 284 -3.79 -5.50 -7.87
C THR A 284 -4.44 -4.22 -7.32
N GLU A 285 -4.88 -3.35 -8.22
CA GLU A 285 -5.76 -2.23 -7.89
C GLU A 285 -7.09 -2.76 -7.32
N ARG A 286 -7.48 -2.27 -6.14
CA ARG A 286 -8.68 -2.72 -5.45
C ARG A 286 -9.31 -1.60 -4.63
N PHE A 287 -10.62 -1.70 -4.46
CA PHE A 287 -11.32 -1.05 -3.37
C PHE A 287 -10.99 -1.82 -2.08
N VAL A 288 -10.20 -1.21 -1.20
CA VAL A 288 -9.57 -1.91 -0.06
C VAL A 288 -10.54 -2.07 1.10
N ALA A 289 -11.22 -0.98 1.47
CA ALA A 289 -12.12 -0.96 2.62
C ALA A 289 -13.14 0.17 2.48
N HIS A 290 -14.33 -0.05 3.02
CA HIS A 290 -15.45 0.88 2.97
C HIS A 290 -16.24 0.86 4.28
N TRP A 291 -16.26 1.98 5.00
CA TRP A 291 -17.10 2.14 6.20
C TRP A 291 -18.18 3.19 5.92
N GLY A 292 -19.41 2.73 5.69
CA GLY A 292 -20.58 3.61 5.57
C GLY A 292 -20.97 4.26 6.90
N PHE A 293 -20.69 3.61 8.03
CA PHE A 293 -21.10 4.07 9.37
C PHE A 293 -22.63 4.11 9.60
N ASP A 294 -23.37 3.22 8.95
CA ASP A 294 -24.80 2.99 9.15
C ASP A 294 -25.12 2.24 10.46
N GLY A 295 -24.86 2.89 11.59
CA GLY A 295 -25.14 2.37 12.92
C GLY A 295 -24.10 1.39 13.48
N ASN A 296 -23.00 1.16 12.77
CA ASN A 296 -21.89 0.28 13.16
C ASN A 296 -20.58 0.66 12.45
N GLU A 297 -19.44 0.09 12.88
CA GLU A 297 -18.11 0.30 12.30
C GLU A 297 -17.64 -0.85 11.38
N TYR A 298 -18.57 -1.60 10.79
CA TYR A 298 -18.22 -2.70 9.90
C TYR A 298 -17.77 -2.17 8.53
N ASP A 299 -16.63 -2.68 8.08
CA ASP A 299 -16.25 -2.62 6.67
C ASP A 299 -17.29 -3.39 5.83
N MET A 300 -17.90 -2.69 4.88
CA MET A 300 -18.93 -3.22 3.96
C MET A 300 -18.35 -4.21 2.95
N LEU A 301 -17.02 -4.23 2.78
CA LEU A 301 -16.30 -5.26 2.02
C LEU A 301 -15.93 -6.49 2.86
N GLY A 302 -16.18 -6.44 4.18
CA GLY A 302 -16.05 -7.57 5.10
C GLY A 302 -14.63 -7.91 5.58
N ASN A 303 -13.60 -7.19 5.14
CA ASN A 303 -12.21 -7.58 5.38
C ASN A 303 -11.57 -6.84 6.55
N TYR A 304 -12.00 -5.60 6.79
CA TYR A 304 -11.32 -4.68 7.70
C TYR A 304 -12.28 -4.00 8.67
N HIS A 305 -13.14 -4.76 9.36
CA HIS A 305 -14.01 -4.17 10.38
C HIS A 305 -13.21 -3.32 11.38
N ALA A 306 -13.71 -2.11 11.61
CA ALA A 306 -13.05 -1.15 12.49
C ALA A 306 -13.56 -1.32 13.92
N ALA A 307 -12.91 -0.61 14.85
CA ALA A 307 -13.33 -0.55 16.23
C ALA A 307 -13.46 0.90 16.69
N ALA A 308 -14.65 1.30 17.13
CA ALA A 308 -14.80 2.56 17.82
C ALA A 308 -14.13 2.51 19.20
N VAL A 309 -13.56 3.65 19.57
CA VAL A 309 -13.11 3.93 20.93
C VAL A 309 -13.97 5.06 21.48
N GLY A 310 -14.44 4.88 22.71
CA GLY A 310 -15.43 5.77 23.32
C GLY A 310 -16.84 5.22 23.15
N SER A 311 -17.81 6.10 22.93
CA SER A 311 -19.20 5.72 22.67
C SER A 311 -19.83 6.67 21.64
N PRO A 312 -19.24 6.72 20.42
CA PRO A 312 -19.74 7.57 19.36
C PRO A 312 -21.20 7.23 19.05
N GLN A 313 -21.95 8.26 18.64
CA GLN A 313 -23.33 8.11 18.22
C GLN A 313 -23.40 8.01 16.69
N TYR A 314 -24.52 7.51 16.18
CA TYR A 314 -24.80 7.48 14.75
C TYR A 314 -25.97 8.40 14.45
N THR A 315 -25.72 9.40 13.61
CA THR A 315 -26.70 10.43 13.25
C THR A 315 -26.89 10.49 11.74
N ALA A 316 -27.78 11.34 11.23
CA ALA A 316 -27.98 11.46 9.79
C ALA A 316 -26.68 11.85 9.06
N GLY A 317 -26.29 11.03 8.10
CA GLY A 317 -25.13 11.24 7.23
C GLY A 317 -25.46 11.97 5.93
N MET A 318 -24.48 12.02 5.03
CA MET A 318 -24.69 12.32 3.62
C MET A 318 -25.28 11.13 2.87
N ILE A 319 -24.90 9.92 3.26
CA ILE A 319 -25.44 8.65 2.81
C ILE A 319 -25.85 7.89 4.08
N GLY A 320 -27.14 7.60 4.25
CA GLY A 320 -27.62 6.89 5.44
C GLY A 320 -27.27 7.59 6.76
N GLN A 321 -26.53 6.90 7.63
CA GLN A 321 -26.03 7.45 8.90
C GLN A 321 -24.52 7.68 8.88
N ALA A 322 -24.07 8.64 9.68
CA ALA A 322 -22.68 8.95 9.90
C ALA A 322 -22.29 8.69 11.35
N ILE A 323 -21.02 8.34 11.57
CA ILE A 323 -20.46 8.29 12.92
C ILE A 323 -20.18 9.71 13.41
N GLU A 324 -20.70 10.05 14.59
CA GLU A 324 -20.46 11.33 15.27
C GLU A 324 -19.34 11.19 16.31
N LEU A 325 -18.26 11.93 16.07
CA LEU A 325 -17.11 12.00 16.96
C LEU A 325 -17.19 13.29 17.79
N ASN A 326 -17.16 13.15 19.11
CA ASN A 326 -17.43 14.24 20.04
C ASN A 326 -16.26 15.21 20.28
N GLY A 327 -15.07 14.95 19.73
CA GLY A 327 -13.86 15.77 19.91
C GLY A 327 -13.16 15.66 21.26
N THR A 328 -13.57 14.72 22.13
CA THR A 328 -13.03 14.56 23.49
C THR A 328 -12.63 13.12 23.85
N SER A 329 -13.45 12.13 23.52
CA SER A 329 -13.17 10.70 23.77
C SER A 329 -13.22 9.83 22.52
N ASP A 330 -13.98 10.25 21.51
CA ASP A 330 -14.39 9.34 20.44
C ASP A 330 -13.44 9.39 19.24
N TYR A 331 -13.10 8.21 18.72
CA TYR A 331 -12.38 8.00 17.46
C TYR A 331 -12.55 6.55 17.00
N VAL A 332 -12.09 6.23 15.79
CA VAL A 332 -12.13 4.87 15.25
C VAL A 332 -10.72 4.36 15.01
N ALA A 333 -10.44 3.12 15.42
CA ALA A 333 -9.21 2.40 15.13
C ALA A 333 -9.43 1.41 13.99
N LEU A 334 -8.53 1.42 13.01
CA LEU A 334 -8.57 0.53 11.84
C LEU A 334 -7.50 -0.58 11.95
N PRO A 335 -7.71 -1.73 11.29
CA PRO A 335 -6.68 -2.77 11.16
C PRO A 335 -5.36 -2.24 10.54
N SER A 336 -4.24 -2.89 10.84
CA SER A 336 -2.90 -2.48 10.38
C SER A 336 -2.75 -2.47 8.86
N GLU A 337 -3.41 -3.41 8.19
CA GLU A 337 -3.24 -3.77 6.79
C GLU A 337 -3.83 -2.73 5.83
N VAL A 338 -4.82 -1.96 6.27
CA VAL A 338 -5.55 -0.97 5.46
C VAL A 338 -4.62 0.11 4.89
N ALA A 339 -3.67 0.57 5.70
CA ALA A 339 -2.85 1.73 5.35
C ALA A 339 -1.66 1.40 4.45
N GLY A 340 -1.11 0.18 4.56
CA GLY A 340 0.12 -0.22 3.86
C GLY A 340 -0.02 -0.28 2.33
N ILE A 341 -1.27 -0.26 1.84
CA ILE A 341 -1.58 -0.31 0.41
C ILE A 341 -2.40 0.90 -0.05
N ALA A 342 -2.69 1.89 0.80
CA ALA A 342 -3.57 2.99 0.46
C ALA A 342 -2.92 3.94 -0.57
N PHE A 343 -3.62 4.25 -1.66
CA PHE A 343 -3.24 5.31 -2.61
C PHE A 343 -4.35 6.32 -2.81
N THR A 344 -5.61 5.95 -2.54
CA THR A 344 -6.70 6.92 -2.34
C THR A 344 -7.36 6.73 -0.99
N VAL A 345 -7.61 7.83 -0.28
CA VAL A 345 -8.49 7.86 0.89
C VAL A 345 -9.54 8.94 0.65
N ALA A 346 -10.82 8.57 0.75
CA ALA A 346 -11.96 9.46 0.50
C ALA A 346 -12.99 9.33 1.62
N ALA A 347 -13.73 10.41 1.91
CA ALA A 347 -14.82 10.40 2.89
C ALA A 347 -15.74 11.62 2.71
N TRP A 348 -17.00 11.47 3.09
CA TRP A 348 -17.83 12.60 3.46
C TRP A 348 -17.52 13.02 4.90
N VAL A 349 -17.30 14.32 5.11
CA VAL A 349 -17.00 14.87 6.44
C VAL A 349 -17.84 16.11 6.72
N HIS A 350 -18.33 16.21 7.95
CA HIS A 350 -18.93 17.43 8.48
C HIS A 350 -18.14 17.87 9.70
N TRP A 351 -17.29 18.87 9.53
CA TRP A 351 -16.42 19.34 10.59
C TRP A 351 -17.12 20.42 11.42
N ASP A 352 -17.24 20.21 12.74
CA ASP A 352 -17.95 21.15 13.64
C ASP A 352 -17.01 22.22 14.23
N GLY A 353 -15.79 22.31 13.69
CA GLY A 353 -14.79 23.28 14.11
C GLY A 353 -13.98 22.85 15.33
N GLY A 354 -13.14 23.77 15.80
CA GLY A 354 -12.28 23.58 16.97
C GLY A 354 -10.83 23.98 16.71
N ASN A 355 -9.93 23.49 17.56
CA ASN A 355 -8.51 23.75 17.46
C ASN A 355 -7.90 23.07 16.22
N ALA A 356 -6.79 23.63 15.72
CA ALA A 356 -6.04 23.05 14.63
C ALA A 356 -5.54 21.63 14.98
N TRP A 357 -5.20 20.86 13.94
CA TRP A 357 -4.60 19.52 14.04
C TRP A 357 -5.53 18.37 14.46
N GLN A 358 -6.84 18.60 14.50
CA GLN A 358 -7.80 17.48 14.41
C GLN A 358 -7.51 16.66 13.15
N ARG A 359 -7.67 15.34 13.19
CA ARG A 359 -7.41 14.48 12.02
C ARG A 359 -8.71 13.88 11.52
N ILE A 360 -8.97 13.98 10.22
CA ILE A 360 -10.00 13.17 9.55
C ILE A 360 -9.53 11.71 9.59
N PHE A 361 -8.30 11.46 9.14
CA PHE A 361 -7.57 10.21 9.34
C PHE A 361 -6.11 10.46 9.65
N ASP A 362 -5.47 9.48 10.30
CA ASP A 362 -4.03 9.45 10.56
C ASP A 362 -3.55 7.99 10.62
N PHE A 363 -2.74 7.58 9.64
CA PHE A 363 -2.22 6.22 9.48
C PHE A 363 -0.72 6.20 9.66
N GLY A 364 -0.19 5.38 10.57
CA GLY A 364 1.25 5.34 10.80
C GLY A 364 1.71 4.30 11.80
N THR A 365 2.95 4.49 12.28
CA THR A 365 3.55 3.71 13.39
C THR A 365 3.78 4.58 14.62
N GLY A 366 3.53 5.89 14.50
CA GLY A 366 3.80 6.91 15.51
C GLY A 366 4.16 8.24 14.86
N THR A 367 4.81 9.13 15.60
CA THR A 367 5.11 10.51 15.16
C THR A 367 6.33 10.66 14.24
N SER A 368 6.93 9.55 13.85
CA SER A 368 8.06 9.52 12.91
C SER A 368 7.67 9.02 11.52
N GLN A 369 6.59 8.26 11.41
CA GLN A 369 6.11 7.69 10.16
C GLN A 369 4.59 7.69 10.15
N TYR A 370 4.00 8.51 9.29
CA TYR A 370 2.57 8.67 9.19
C TYR A 370 2.13 9.30 7.87
N MET A 371 0.86 9.17 7.56
CA MET A 371 0.13 10.04 6.64
C MET A 371 -1.17 10.50 7.30
N PHE A 372 -1.57 11.75 7.08
CA PHE A 372 -2.82 12.26 7.62
C PHE A 372 -3.52 13.23 6.68
N LEU A 373 -4.81 13.45 6.93
CA LEU A 373 -5.56 14.61 6.45
C LEU A 373 -6.14 15.38 7.65
N THR A 374 -5.91 16.69 7.73
CA THR A 374 -6.48 17.57 8.76
C THR A 374 -7.39 18.62 8.12
N PRO A 375 -8.60 18.89 8.68
CA PRO A 375 -9.51 19.89 8.13
C PRO A 375 -8.94 21.32 8.28
N ARG A 376 -8.04 21.52 9.24
CA ARG A 376 -7.37 22.80 9.53
C ARG A 376 -6.02 22.58 10.24
N SER A 377 -4.95 22.89 9.54
CA SER A 377 -3.58 22.94 10.07
C SER A 377 -3.33 24.18 10.94
N GLY A 378 -2.17 24.24 11.60
CA GLY A 378 -1.72 25.44 12.32
C GLY A 378 -1.58 26.70 11.43
N ASN A 379 -1.43 26.52 10.12
CA ASN A 379 -1.37 27.60 9.12
C ASN A 379 -2.74 27.92 8.51
N ASN A 380 -3.83 27.41 9.10
CA ASN A 380 -5.19 27.62 8.64
C ASN A 380 -5.46 27.06 7.22
N THR A 381 -4.95 25.88 6.93
CA THR A 381 -5.11 25.18 5.63
C THR A 381 -5.72 23.79 5.83
N LEU A 382 -6.47 23.29 4.86
CA LEU A 382 -6.68 21.84 4.71
C LEU A 382 -5.32 21.26 4.34
N ARG A 383 -4.84 20.25 5.08
CA ARG A 383 -3.50 19.68 4.84
C ARG A 383 -3.55 18.17 4.77
N PHE A 384 -3.07 17.64 3.66
CA PHE A 384 -2.51 16.30 3.61
C PHE A 384 -1.01 16.37 3.84
N ALA A 385 -0.50 15.43 4.63
CA ALA A 385 0.92 15.24 4.81
C ALA A 385 1.26 13.75 4.81
N ILE A 386 2.38 13.38 4.20
CA ILE A 386 2.97 12.06 4.34
C ILE A 386 4.44 12.18 4.74
N ARG A 387 4.79 11.47 5.79
CA ARG A 387 6.13 11.38 6.34
C ARG A 387 6.51 9.91 6.38
N SER A 388 7.35 9.48 5.44
CA SER A 388 8.08 8.25 5.58
C SER A 388 9.38 8.57 6.32
N GLY A 389 9.60 7.94 7.46
CA GLY A 389 10.89 8.02 8.14
C GLY A 389 12.04 7.44 7.30
N VAL A 390 11.79 6.94 6.09
CA VAL A 390 12.67 6.16 5.20
C VAL A 390 13.20 6.97 3.99
N GLN A 391 12.74 8.22 3.74
CA GLN A 391 13.38 9.13 2.77
C GLN A 391 13.93 10.46 3.36
N TYR A 392 14.97 11.07 2.75
CA TYR A 392 15.60 12.35 3.13
C TYR A 392 14.71 13.53 2.82
N GLN A 393 13.53 13.48 3.41
CA GLN A 393 12.71 14.63 3.61
C GLN A 393 12.42 14.58 5.10
N SER A 394 13.23 15.31 5.86
CA SER A 394 13.13 15.38 7.32
C SER A 394 11.80 15.99 7.79
N GLY A 395 11.00 16.50 6.86
CA GLY A 395 9.66 17.03 7.08
C GLY A 395 8.57 16.24 6.35
N GLU A 396 7.34 16.58 6.71
CA GLU A 396 6.14 16.23 5.99
C GLU A 396 6.27 16.60 4.50
N GLN A 397 5.90 15.69 3.60
CA GLN A 397 5.57 16.03 2.22
C GLN A 397 4.12 16.48 2.17
N ILE A 398 3.92 17.75 1.84
CA ILE A 398 2.67 18.45 2.12
C ILE A 398 1.90 18.75 0.83
N VAL A 399 0.58 18.60 0.88
CA VAL A 399 -0.37 19.23 -0.05
C VAL A 399 -1.35 20.04 0.78
N GLU A 400 -1.58 21.29 0.38
CA GLU A 400 -2.44 22.22 1.12
C GLU A 400 -3.42 22.96 0.23
N ALA A 401 -4.60 23.23 0.79
CA ALA A 401 -5.64 24.04 0.21
C ALA A 401 -6.31 24.92 1.28
N ALA A 402 -7.35 25.67 0.91
CA ALA A 402 -8.18 26.39 1.86
C ALA A 402 -8.75 25.42 2.94
N PRO A 403 -8.90 25.85 4.20
CA PRO A 403 -9.41 24.99 5.26
C PRO A 403 -10.86 24.61 5.01
N LEU A 404 -11.29 23.48 5.58
CA LEU A 404 -12.68 23.05 5.40
C LEU A 404 -13.66 24.03 6.06
N PRO A 405 -14.85 24.25 5.45
CA PRO A 405 -15.91 25.02 6.07
C PRO A 405 -16.39 24.33 7.35
N VAL A 406 -16.68 25.13 8.38
CA VAL A 406 -17.27 24.64 9.61
C VAL A 406 -18.78 24.47 9.40
N GLY A 407 -19.34 23.38 9.91
CA GLY A 407 -20.78 23.19 9.95
C GLY A 407 -21.39 22.77 8.61
N GLN A 408 -20.59 22.23 7.69
CA GLN A 408 -21.04 21.83 6.35
C GLN A 408 -20.49 20.45 5.98
N TRP A 409 -21.30 19.68 5.28
CA TRP A 409 -20.86 18.45 4.64
C TRP A 409 -20.01 18.76 3.41
N VAL A 410 -18.83 18.15 3.35
CA VAL A 410 -17.93 18.20 2.21
C VAL A 410 -17.37 16.81 1.96
N HIS A 411 -17.24 16.43 0.68
CA HIS A 411 -16.49 15.24 0.32
C HIS A 411 -15.02 15.63 0.22
N VAL A 412 -14.13 14.84 0.82
CA VAL A 412 -12.68 15.02 0.72
C VAL A 412 -12.06 13.77 0.14
N ALA A 413 -11.04 13.93 -0.70
CA ALA A 413 -10.21 12.82 -1.12
C ALA A 413 -8.74 13.21 -1.27
N VAL A 414 -7.85 12.26 -1.02
CA VAL A 414 -6.42 12.36 -1.31
C VAL A 414 -6.04 11.23 -2.24
N THR A 415 -5.37 11.52 -3.36
CA THR A 415 -4.83 10.50 -4.28
C THR A 415 -3.31 10.63 -4.40
N LEU A 416 -2.59 9.50 -4.43
CA LEU A 416 -1.14 9.42 -4.69
C LEU A 416 -0.88 8.65 -5.98
N SER A 417 -0.26 9.25 -7.01
CA SER A 417 0.14 8.56 -8.24
C SER A 417 1.51 9.03 -8.70
N GLY A 418 2.45 8.09 -8.88
CA GLY A 418 3.86 8.45 -9.04
C GLY A 418 4.25 9.46 -7.97
N ASN A 419 5.01 10.51 -8.32
CA ASN A 419 5.37 11.55 -7.35
C ASN A 419 4.27 12.60 -7.06
N THR A 420 3.06 12.38 -7.56
CA THR A 420 1.98 13.37 -7.48
C THR A 420 0.97 13.02 -6.40
N ALA A 421 0.81 13.91 -5.43
CA ALA A 421 -0.31 13.91 -4.50
C ALA A 421 -1.34 14.98 -4.91
N ARG A 422 -2.63 14.65 -4.88
CA ARG A 422 -3.73 15.59 -5.13
C ARG A 422 -4.74 15.58 -3.99
N LEU A 423 -5.24 16.77 -3.66
CA LEU A 423 -6.37 16.96 -2.76
C LEU A 423 -7.61 17.32 -3.56
N TYR A 424 -8.72 16.70 -3.21
CA TYR A 424 -10.04 16.99 -3.76
C TYR A 424 -11.00 17.45 -2.66
N VAL A 425 -11.86 18.42 -2.99
CA VAL A 425 -13.00 18.82 -2.16
C VAL A 425 -14.23 18.86 -3.06
N ASN A 426 -15.29 18.14 -2.69
CA ASN A 426 -16.54 18.03 -3.45
C ASN A 426 -16.35 17.58 -4.91
N GLY A 427 -15.32 16.79 -5.18
CA GLY A 427 -15.02 16.28 -6.53
C GLY A 427 -13.96 17.09 -7.28
N ASP A 428 -13.77 18.35 -6.91
CA ASP A 428 -12.85 19.25 -7.60
C ASP A 428 -11.42 19.12 -7.03
N PRO A 429 -10.38 19.03 -7.87
CA PRO A 429 -9.00 19.07 -7.42
C PRO A 429 -8.65 20.47 -6.91
N VAL A 430 -8.45 20.61 -5.59
CA VAL A 430 -8.16 21.90 -4.94
C VAL A 430 -6.67 22.18 -4.75
N ALA A 431 -5.83 21.14 -4.80
CA ALA A 431 -4.37 21.29 -4.70
C ALA A 431 -3.62 20.07 -5.27
N VAL A 432 -2.38 20.30 -5.72
CA VAL A 432 -1.48 19.27 -6.25
C VAL A 432 -0.04 19.54 -5.81
N ASN A 433 0.69 18.48 -5.48
CA ASN A 433 2.14 18.51 -5.29
C ASN A 433 2.78 17.37 -6.09
N HIS A 434 3.73 17.70 -6.98
CA HIS A 434 4.43 16.75 -7.87
C HIS A 434 5.72 16.18 -7.29
N ASN A 435 6.06 16.55 -6.04
CA ASN A 435 7.31 16.16 -5.37
C ASN A 435 7.06 15.28 -4.14
N VAL A 436 5.92 14.61 -4.07
CA VAL A 436 5.60 13.66 -2.99
C VAL A 436 6.19 12.31 -3.37
N THR A 437 7.33 11.96 -2.80
CA THR A 437 8.06 10.71 -3.09
C THR A 437 7.82 9.61 -2.05
N ASN A 438 7.25 9.93 -0.88
CA ASN A 438 6.87 8.97 0.15
C ASN A 438 5.59 8.25 -0.23
N ARG A 439 5.49 6.96 0.13
CA ARG A 439 4.32 6.12 -0.10
C ARG A 439 3.84 5.46 1.18
N PRO A 440 2.55 5.13 1.28
CA PRO A 440 2.02 4.46 2.47
C PRO A 440 2.66 3.09 2.71
N HIS A 441 3.08 2.38 1.65
CA HIS A 441 3.86 1.15 1.78
C HIS A 441 5.30 1.34 2.29
N ASP A 442 5.82 2.58 2.32
CA ASP A 442 7.18 2.85 2.81
C ASP A 442 7.29 2.72 4.34
N PHE A 443 6.16 2.68 5.05
CA PHE A 443 6.10 2.47 6.48
C PHE A 443 5.08 1.39 6.83
N ALA A 444 5.46 0.44 7.69
CA ALA A 444 4.61 -0.66 8.12
C ALA A 444 3.57 -0.19 9.14
N ALA A 445 2.62 0.63 8.70
CA ALA A 445 1.60 1.25 9.52
C ALA A 445 0.86 0.20 10.36
N ASN A 446 0.76 0.45 11.66
CA ASN A 446 0.11 -0.42 12.63
C ASN A 446 -0.72 0.34 13.68
N ARG A 447 -0.87 1.65 13.47
CA ARG A 447 -1.67 2.57 14.27
C ARG A 447 -2.45 3.46 13.32
N ASN A 448 -3.61 2.97 12.90
CA ASN A 448 -4.44 3.60 11.89
C ASN A 448 -5.71 4.12 12.54
N TYR A 449 -6.00 5.41 12.38
CA TYR A 449 -7.13 6.06 13.03
C TYR A 449 -7.95 6.90 12.07
N ILE A 450 -9.26 6.95 12.34
CA ILE A 450 -10.17 8.00 11.88
C ILE A 450 -10.49 8.85 13.12
N GLY A 451 -10.35 10.17 12.99
CA GLY A 451 -10.69 11.10 14.08
C GLY A 451 -9.61 11.35 15.14
N ARG A 452 -8.43 10.75 15.03
CA ARG A 452 -7.35 10.84 16.04
C ARG A 452 -5.97 11.04 15.42
N SER A 453 -5.17 11.91 16.03
CA SER A 453 -3.76 12.15 15.68
C SER A 453 -2.80 11.12 16.29
N GLN A 454 -1.71 10.85 15.58
CA GLN A 454 -0.55 10.15 16.14
C GLN A 454 0.15 10.98 17.23
N TYR A 455 0.01 12.31 17.20
CA TYR A 455 0.48 13.20 18.25
C TYR A 455 -0.55 13.29 19.37
N SER A 456 -0.20 12.82 20.57
CA SER A 456 -1.13 12.74 21.69
C SER A 456 -1.63 14.09 22.22
N THR A 457 -0.95 15.19 21.86
CA THR A 457 -1.33 16.56 22.24
C THR A 457 -2.34 17.21 21.30
N ASP A 458 -2.50 16.66 20.10
CA ASP A 458 -3.46 17.17 19.12
C ASP A 458 -4.89 16.81 19.55
N PRO A 459 -5.88 17.68 19.30
CA PRO A 459 -7.28 17.42 19.64
C PRO A 459 -7.86 16.27 18.80
N LEU A 460 -8.84 15.55 19.35
CA LEU A 460 -9.66 14.62 18.58
C LEU A 460 -10.60 15.38 17.63
N TYR A 461 -11.00 14.71 16.55
CA TYR A 461 -11.94 15.25 15.59
C TYR A 461 -13.31 15.45 16.22
N LYS A 462 -13.89 16.63 15.98
CA LYS A 462 -15.26 16.96 16.36
C LYS A 462 -16.11 17.13 15.11
N GLY A 463 -17.07 16.24 14.92
CA GLY A 463 -17.96 16.28 13.77
C GLY A 463 -18.45 14.91 13.35
N ARG A 464 -19.01 14.83 12.14
CA ARG A 464 -19.46 13.58 11.55
C ARG A 464 -18.57 13.14 10.40
N ILE A 465 -18.40 11.83 10.26
CA ILE A 465 -17.68 11.18 9.16
C ILE A 465 -18.59 10.09 8.60
N ASP A 466 -18.63 10.00 7.29
CA ASP A 466 -19.50 9.13 6.53
C ASP A 466 -18.76 8.63 5.29
N ASP A 467 -19.13 7.45 4.81
CA ASP A 467 -18.66 6.87 3.55
C ASP A 467 -17.13 6.88 3.42
N PHE A 468 -16.43 6.38 4.45
CA PHE A 468 -14.97 6.37 4.47
C PHE A 468 -14.44 5.24 3.60
N ARG A 469 -13.67 5.58 2.57
CA ARG A 469 -13.20 4.66 1.53
C ARG A 469 -11.68 4.69 1.41
N VAL A 470 -11.09 3.50 1.22
CA VAL A 470 -9.66 3.34 0.94
C VAL A 470 -9.48 2.52 -0.33
N TYR A 471 -8.64 2.98 -1.25
CA TYR A 471 -8.32 2.27 -2.49
C TYR A 471 -6.81 2.05 -2.60
N SER A 472 -6.41 0.96 -3.25
CA SER A 472 -4.99 0.64 -3.48
C SER A 472 -4.38 1.34 -4.69
N TYR A 473 -5.16 2.22 -5.35
CA TYR A 473 -4.72 3.01 -6.50
C TYR A 473 -5.21 4.44 -6.41
N ALA A 474 -4.64 5.31 -7.25
CA ALA A 474 -5.10 6.68 -7.39
C ALA A 474 -6.34 6.74 -8.27
N LEU A 475 -7.49 7.04 -7.68
CA LEU A 475 -8.69 7.32 -8.44
C LEU A 475 -8.48 8.54 -9.35
N SER A 476 -9.02 8.45 -10.56
CA SER A 476 -9.13 9.57 -11.50
C SER A 476 -10.11 10.63 -10.99
N ALA A 477 -10.02 11.85 -11.53
CA ALA A 477 -10.96 12.92 -11.18
C ALA A 477 -12.41 12.55 -11.52
N SER A 478 -12.65 11.77 -12.57
CA SER A 478 -13.97 11.26 -12.93
C SER A 478 -14.51 10.27 -11.91
N GLU A 479 -13.69 9.33 -11.43
CA GLU A 479 -14.11 8.36 -10.42
C GLU A 479 -14.38 9.04 -9.07
N ILE A 480 -13.56 10.04 -8.69
CA ILE A 480 -13.84 10.88 -7.53
C ILE A 480 -15.17 11.64 -7.70
N GLY A 481 -15.44 12.18 -8.89
CA GLY A 481 -16.72 12.83 -9.20
C GLY A 481 -17.91 11.88 -9.10
N GLN A 482 -17.73 10.61 -9.47
CA GLN A 482 -18.74 9.57 -9.32
C GLN A 482 -19.05 9.29 -7.86
N ILE A 483 -18.03 9.09 -7.01
CA ILE A 483 -18.22 8.89 -5.55
C ILE A 483 -19.01 10.06 -4.93
N VAL A 484 -18.69 11.30 -5.31
CA VAL A 484 -19.42 12.50 -4.82
C VAL A 484 -20.89 12.52 -5.24
N SER A 485 -21.21 11.88 -6.36
CA SER A 485 -22.56 11.87 -6.92
C SER A 485 -23.49 10.81 -6.33
N GLU A 486 -22.98 9.85 -5.55
CA GLU A 486 -23.71 8.73 -4.92
C GLU A 486 -24.70 9.13 -3.80
N ARG A 487 -25.16 10.39 -3.77
CA ARG A 487 -25.88 11.10 -2.69
C ARG A 487 -27.23 10.52 -2.21
N SER A 488 -27.65 9.35 -2.68
CA SER A 488 -28.96 8.77 -2.31
C SER A 488 -28.88 7.30 -1.90
N GLY A 489 -27.68 6.75 -1.71
CA GLY A 489 -27.48 5.31 -1.56
C GLY A 489 -27.69 4.55 -2.88
N LEU A 490 -28.64 4.96 -3.72
CA LEU A 490 -28.86 4.46 -5.07
C LEU A 490 -29.03 5.64 -6.04
N THR A 491 -28.23 5.70 -7.11
CA THR A 491 -28.35 6.74 -8.13
C THR A 491 -28.40 6.13 -9.53
N PRO A 492 -29.37 6.51 -10.39
CA PRO A 492 -29.52 5.91 -11.71
C PRO A 492 -28.25 6.04 -12.54
N TRP A 493 -27.92 5.01 -13.31
CA TRP A 493 -26.87 5.13 -14.32
C TRP A 493 -27.13 6.32 -15.25
N GLY A 494 -26.12 7.16 -15.47
CA GLY A 494 -26.26 8.37 -16.28
C GLY A 494 -27.14 9.46 -15.66
N GLY A 495 -27.53 9.30 -14.39
CA GLY A 495 -28.29 10.29 -13.61
C GLY A 495 -29.77 10.38 -13.95
N GLN A 496 -30.31 9.48 -14.78
CA GLN A 496 -31.73 9.41 -15.14
C GLN A 496 -32.23 7.95 -15.13
N PRO A 497 -33.48 7.69 -14.72
CA PRO A 497 -34.07 6.34 -14.81
C PRO A 497 -34.07 5.80 -16.24
N HIS A 498 -33.84 4.49 -16.39
CA HIS A 498 -33.93 3.81 -17.67
C HIS A 498 -35.39 3.76 -18.17
N PRO A 499 -35.68 4.14 -19.43
CA PRO A 499 -37.03 4.07 -19.96
C PRO A 499 -37.43 2.62 -20.27
N ILE A 500 -38.63 2.24 -19.86
CA ILE A 500 -39.28 0.98 -20.23
C ILE A 500 -40.60 1.31 -20.95
N PRO A 501 -40.85 0.79 -22.17
CA PRO A 501 -40.03 -0.18 -22.92
C PRO A 501 -38.75 0.44 -23.50
N GLY A 502 -37.68 -0.38 -23.59
CA GLY A 502 -36.36 0.05 -24.05
C GLY A 502 -35.30 -1.06 -23.88
N THR A 503 -34.05 -0.74 -24.18
CA THR A 503 -32.90 -1.62 -23.91
C THR A 503 -32.09 -1.04 -22.76
N ILE A 504 -31.87 -1.86 -21.73
CA ILE A 504 -30.98 -1.54 -20.60
C ILE A 504 -29.75 -2.42 -20.75
N GLN A 505 -28.56 -1.80 -20.77
CA GLN A 505 -27.30 -2.55 -20.82
C GLN A 505 -26.97 -3.08 -19.41
N ALA A 506 -26.42 -4.28 -19.31
CA ALA A 506 -26.22 -4.94 -18.01
C ALA A 506 -25.21 -4.20 -17.12
N GLU A 507 -24.18 -3.59 -17.72
CA GLU A 507 -23.18 -2.75 -17.07
C GLU A 507 -23.70 -1.37 -16.60
N GLN A 508 -24.95 -1.04 -16.93
CA GLN A 508 -25.60 0.23 -16.58
C GLN A 508 -26.50 0.11 -15.34
N PHE A 509 -26.10 -0.72 -14.39
CA PHE A 509 -26.69 -0.75 -13.06
C PHE A 509 -26.38 0.56 -12.32
N ASP A 510 -27.18 0.85 -11.31
CA ASP A 510 -27.10 2.10 -10.57
C ASP A 510 -25.76 2.26 -9.82
N PHE A 511 -25.43 3.47 -9.39
CA PHE A 511 -24.32 3.69 -8.46
C PHE A 511 -24.83 3.69 -7.03
N GLY A 512 -24.00 3.19 -6.11
CA GLY A 512 -24.39 3.00 -4.71
C GLY A 512 -23.50 2.01 -3.95
N GLY A 513 -22.63 1.28 -4.66
CA GLY A 513 -21.70 0.36 -4.04
C GLY A 513 -22.33 -0.98 -3.60
N PRO A 514 -21.54 -1.83 -2.95
CA PRO A 514 -21.94 -3.18 -2.56
C PRO A 514 -23.02 -3.13 -1.49
N ASN A 515 -23.96 -4.07 -1.58
CA ASN A 515 -25.17 -4.19 -0.77
C ASN A 515 -26.20 -3.06 -0.95
N ILE A 516 -25.96 -2.08 -1.82
CA ILE A 516 -26.94 -1.03 -2.14
C ILE A 516 -27.31 -1.04 -3.62
N ALA A 517 -26.35 -0.89 -4.54
CA ALA A 517 -26.61 -0.95 -5.97
C ALA A 517 -26.38 -2.34 -6.58
N TYR A 518 -25.53 -3.15 -5.94
CA TYR A 518 -25.25 -4.51 -6.35
C TYR A 518 -24.83 -5.37 -5.16
N TYR A 519 -24.81 -6.68 -5.33
CA TYR A 519 -24.11 -7.63 -4.46
C TYR A 519 -23.32 -8.58 -5.33
N ASP A 520 -22.02 -8.61 -5.04
CA ASP A 520 -21.04 -9.47 -5.69
C ASP A 520 -20.33 -10.22 -4.56
N THR A 521 -20.15 -11.52 -4.75
CA THR A 521 -19.52 -12.40 -3.75
C THR A 521 -18.01 -12.39 -3.84
N THR A 522 -17.47 -11.87 -4.94
CA THR A 522 -16.05 -11.73 -5.22
C THR A 522 -15.58 -10.29 -5.07
N LEU A 523 -14.28 -10.10 -4.80
CA LEU A 523 -13.71 -8.78 -4.58
C LEU A 523 -13.04 -8.25 -5.84
N GLY A 524 -13.38 -7.01 -6.18
CA GLY A 524 -12.89 -6.35 -7.39
C GLY A 524 -13.51 -6.92 -8.67
N ASN A 525 -13.46 -6.12 -9.72
CA ASN A 525 -13.97 -6.49 -11.04
C ASN A 525 -12.95 -7.37 -11.78
N ALA A 526 -13.13 -8.69 -11.75
CA ALA A 526 -12.29 -9.69 -12.42
C ALA A 526 -12.29 -9.56 -13.94
N GLY A 527 -13.37 -9.02 -14.52
CA GLY A 527 -13.45 -8.73 -15.95
C GLY A 527 -12.57 -7.57 -16.40
N GLY A 528 -12.10 -6.73 -15.47
CA GLY A 528 -11.11 -5.69 -15.71
C GLY A 528 -11.55 -4.58 -16.67
N ALA A 529 -12.82 -4.54 -17.07
CA ALA A 529 -13.38 -3.51 -17.93
C ALA A 529 -14.42 -2.71 -17.16
N LEU A 530 -14.58 -1.41 -17.47
CA LEU A 530 -15.64 -0.48 -16.99
C LEU A 530 -16.05 -0.58 -15.49
N ARG A 531 -16.04 0.54 -14.75
CA ARG A 531 -16.36 0.54 -13.30
C ARG A 531 -15.46 -0.39 -12.48
N THR A 532 -14.16 -0.38 -12.78
CA THR A 532 -13.13 -1.15 -12.06
C THR A 532 -12.95 -0.73 -10.59
N PHE A 533 -13.64 0.35 -10.16
CA PHE A 533 -13.74 0.79 -8.78
C PHE A 533 -14.82 0.05 -7.96
N GLU A 534 -15.64 -0.78 -8.60
CA GLU A 534 -16.65 -1.64 -7.97
C GLU A 534 -16.29 -3.12 -8.13
N ASN A 535 -17.00 -4.00 -7.42
CA ASN A 535 -16.72 -5.44 -7.44
C ASN A 535 -17.38 -6.17 -8.60
N VAL A 536 -18.40 -5.60 -9.23
CA VAL A 536 -19.13 -6.29 -10.30
C VAL A 536 -18.18 -6.66 -11.43
N ASP A 537 -18.16 -7.93 -11.79
CA ASP A 537 -17.35 -8.49 -12.85
C ASP A 537 -17.83 -8.07 -14.25
N ILE A 538 -17.16 -7.08 -14.85
CA ILE A 538 -17.52 -6.55 -16.18
C ILE A 538 -16.40 -6.84 -17.18
N TYR A 539 -16.73 -7.58 -18.24
CA TYR A 539 -15.81 -7.99 -19.30
C TYR A 539 -16.05 -7.19 -20.56
N ALA A 540 -14.98 -6.79 -21.26
CA ALA A 540 -15.11 -6.27 -22.62
C ALA A 540 -15.47 -7.39 -23.59
N VAL A 541 -16.47 -7.16 -24.45
CA VAL A 541 -16.91 -8.12 -25.48
C VAL A 541 -16.93 -7.46 -26.86
N THR A 542 -16.84 -8.28 -27.91
CA THR A 542 -16.75 -7.81 -29.31
C THR A 542 -17.96 -8.20 -30.15
N ASP A 543 -19.06 -8.56 -29.51
CA ASP A 543 -20.28 -8.93 -30.23
C ASP A 543 -20.99 -7.71 -30.85
N GLN A 544 -21.91 -7.98 -31.77
CA GLN A 544 -22.56 -6.93 -32.56
C GLN A 544 -23.60 -6.10 -31.77
N GLN A 545 -23.82 -6.35 -30.47
CA GLN A 545 -24.90 -5.72 -29.70
C GLN A 545 -24.45 -4.99 -28.42
N GLY A 546 -23.18 -5.10 -28.01
CA GLY A 546 -22.65 -4.37 -26.84
C GLY A 546 -21.12 -4.38 -26.77
N ALA A 547 -20.56 -3.45 -25.98
CA ALA A 547 -19.11 -3.38 -25.73
C ALA A 547 -18.70 -4.14 -24.46
N TYR A 548 -19.66 -4.43 -23.57
CA TYR A 548 -19.41 -5.05 -22.27
C TYR A 548 -20.44 -6.14 -21.94
N ALA A 549 -20.08 -7.04 -21.03
CA ALA A 549 -20.96 -8.03 -20.45
C ALA A 549 -20.64 -8.21 -18.96
N ILE A 550 -21.67 -8.46 -18.14
CA ILE A 550 -21.48 -8.93 -16.76
C ILE A 550 -21.18 -10.43 -16.80
N GLY A 551 -20.09 -10.84 -16.14
CA GLY A 551 -19.63 -12.22 -16.07
C GLY A 551 -19.38 -12.66 -14.63
N GLY A 552 -18.78 -13.83 -14.43
CA GLY A 552 -18.42 -14.30 -13.08
C GLY A 552 -19.58 -14.61 -12.13
N ILE A 553 -20.83 -14.55 -12.61
CA ILE A 553 -22.01 -14.49 -11.74
C ILE A 553 -22.22 -15.77 -10.90
N GLU A 554 -22.08 -15.62 -9.59
CA GLU A 554 -22.31 -16.66 -8.59
C GLU A 554 -23.75 -16.66 -8.04
N ASP A 555 -24.10 -17.69 -7.26
CA ASP A 555 -25.43 -17.80 -6.68
C ASP A 555 -25.69 -16.67 -5.67
N SER A 556 -26.88 -16.07 -5.70
CA SER A 556 -27.32 -14.93 -4.87
C SER A 556 -26.73 -13.55 -5.19
N GLU A 557 -25.91 -13.41 -6.23
CA GLU A 557 -25.48 -12.10 -6.73
C GLU A 557 -26.63 -11.32 -7.38
N TRP A 558 -26.56 -9.99 -7.31
CA TRP A 558 -27.61 -9.14 -7.85
C TRP A 558 -27.15 -7.74 -8.26
N LEU A 559 -27.90 -7.13 -9.18
CA LEU A 559 -27.74 -5.75 -9.67
C LEU A 559 -29.07 -5.00 -9.58
N ILE A 560 -29.03 -3.71 -9.26
CA ILE A 560 -30.20 -2.81 -9.23
C ILE A 560 -30.14 -1.78 -10.36
N TYR A 561 -31.30 -1.55 -10.98
CA TYR A 561 -31.51 -0.55 -12.01
C TYR A 561 -32.72 0.32 -11.63
N THR A 562 -32.55 1.63 -11.66
CA THR A 562 -33.68 2.56 -11.55
C THR A 562 -34.34 2.70 -12.91
N VAL A 563 -35.65 2.47 -12.97
CA VAL A 563 -36.41 2.47 -14.22
C VAL A 563 -37.59 3.43 -14.16
N ASN A 564 -38.08 3.85 -15.32
CA ASN A 564 -39.34 4.57 -15.47
C ASN A 564 -40.17 3.89 -16.56
N SER A 565 -41.35 3.38 -16.19
CA SER A 565 -42.23 2.70 -17.13
C SER A 565 -43.28 3.64 -17.71
N ALA A 566 -43.36 3.69 -19.03
CA ALA A 566 -44.47 4.30 -19.77
C ALA A 566 -45.58 3.30 -20.13
N ALA A 567 -45.38 2.00 -19.86
CA ALA A 567 -46.28 0.92 -20.25
C ALA A 567 -46.79 0.13 -19.05
N ALA A 568 -48.07 -0.28 -19.08
CA ALA A 568 -48.68 -1.08 -18.02
C ALA A 568 -48.23 -2.56 -18.02
N GLN A 569 -47.77 -3.06 -19.18
CA GLN A 569 -47.20 -4.39 -19.38
C GLN A 569 -46.13 -4.33 -20.47
N THR A 570 -45.06 -5.11 -20.32
CA THR A 570 -44.01 -5.28 -21.33
C THR A 570 -43.43 -6.70 -21.25
N ASP A 571 -42.98 -7.22 -22.38
CA ASP A 571 -42.14 -8.42 -22.40
C ASP A 571 -40.71 -8.06 -22.00
N VAL A 572 -40.04 -8.95 -21.28
CA VAL A 572 -38.64 -8.82 -20.87
C VAL A 572 -37.82 -9.88 -21.58
N PHE A 573 -36.78 -9.45 -22.30
CA PHE A 573 -35.82 -10.33 -22.95
C PHE A 573 -34.46 -10.12 -22.31
N VAL A 574 -33.87 -11.19 -21.75
CA VAL A 574 -32.53 -11.16 -21.18
C VAL A 574 -31.58 -11.88 -22.12
N ARG A 575 -30.48 -11.21 -22.48
CA ARG A 575 -29.40 -11.83 -23.24
C ARG A 575 -28.39 -12.43 -22.27
N VAL A 576 -28.28 -13.76 -22.28
CA VAL A 576 -27.41 -14.50 -21.36
C VAL A 576 -26.69 -15.61 -22.12
N ALA A 577 -25.48 -15.94 -21.66
CA ALA A 577 -24.76 -17.14 -22.02
C ALA A 577 -24.24 -17.82 -20.75
N SER A 578 -24.27 -19.14 -20.68
CA SER A 578 -23.69 -19.89 -19.58
C SER A 578 -23.06 -21.19 -20.08
N THR A 579 -21.92 -21.54 -19.50
CA THR A 579 -21.29 -22.86 -19.68
C THR A 579 -21.90 -23.92 -18.76
N GLN A 580 -22.76 -23.52 -17.82
CA GLN A 580 -23.44 -24.40 -16.88
C GLN A 580 -24.93 -24.57 -17.26
N ALA A 581 -25.46 -25.78 -17.09
CA ALA A 581 -26.88 -26.05 -17.29
C ALA A 581 -27.67 -25.79 -15.99
N GLY A 582 -28.90 -25.29 -16.11
CA GLY A 582 -29.85 -25.15 -14.98
C GLY A 582 -29.75 -23.84 -14.20
N GLY A 583 -28.94 -22.87 -14.63
CA GLY A 583 -28.97 -21.51 -14.08
C GLY A 583 -30.29 -20.79 -14.40
N GLN A 584 -30.73 -19.93 -13.48
CA GLN A 584 -31.94 -19.12 -13.60
C GLN A 584 -31.63 -17.66 -13.32
N ILE A 585 -32.42 -16.75 -13.90
CA ILE A 585 -32.32 -15.31 -13.66
C ILE A 585 -33.67 -14.85 -13.14
N LEU A 586 -33.67 -14.42 -11.88
CA LEU A 586 -34.83 -13.86 -11.22
C LEU A 586 -34.90 -12.38 -11.56
N VAL A 587 -36.06 -11.90 -12.02
CA VAL A 587 -36.33 -10.49 -12.28
C VAL A 587 -37.34 -9.98 -11.27
N TRP A 588 -36.97 -8.94 -10.55
CA TRP A 588 -37.79 -8.31 -9.52
C TRP A 588 -38.10 -6.86 -9.90
N LEU A 589 -39.23 -6.34 -9.43
CA LEU A 589 -39.59 -4.93 -9.48
C LEU A 589 -40.21 -4.54 -8.14
N ASP A 590 -39.64 -3.54 -7.46
CA ASP A 590 -40.11 -3.04 -6.15
C ASP A 590 -40.36 -4.18 -5.14
N ASP A 591 -39.42 -5.14 -5.07
CA ASP A 591 -39.45 -6.36 -4.24
C ASP A 591 -40.46 -7.46 -4.65
N ASP A 592 -41.21 -7.28 -5.73
CA ASP A 592 -42.05 -8.31 -6.31
C ASP A 592 -41.30 -9.12 -7.38
N LEU A 593 -41.25 -10.45 -7.22
CA LEU A 593 -40.69 -11.35 -8.22
C LEU A 593 -41.62 -11.41 -9.44
N LEU A 594 -41.13 -10.97 -10.59
CA LEU A 594 -41.88 -10.93 -11.84
C LEU A 594 -41.62 -12.16 -12.71
N ALA A 595 -40.39 -12.67 -12.76
CA ALA A 595 -39.99 -13.78 -13.63
C ALA A 595 -38.79 -14.55 -13.08
N THR A 596 -38.60 -15.79 -13.57
CA THR A 596 -37.50 -16.71 -13.20
C THR A 596 -36.84 -17.34 -14.41
#